data_AF-A0A4Y7PZK9-F1
#
_entry.id   AF-A0A4Y7PZK9-F1
#
_cell.length_a   1.000
_cell.length_b   1.000
_cell.length_c   1.000
_cell.angle_alpha   90.00
_cell.angle_beta   90.00
_cell.angle_gamma   90.00
#
_symmetry.space_group_name_H-M   'P 1'
#
loop_
_entity.id
_entity.type
_entity.pdbx_description
1 polymer ?
#
loop_
_entity_poly.entity_id
_entity_poly.type
_entity_poly.pdbx_seq_one_letter_code
_entity_poly.pdbx_strand_id
1 'polypeptide(L)'
;MSLTNLTTTPPPISPPPTDTPHVFTPTLLLFCVAYYTLAPNYPTAKKRAWILTLIGSTVMTLASLPFVYDYIRAGWSVSGVRTGTPFAVAVSRVFQAYLLSDLVVGALHYREHVNLVSGWIHHILYIFVVEYAIRTNIPQVFSLAACMELPTFLLSLGTLHPSARSNVLFATTFFSTRIAFHIVLLYSYTHPANRTTILGGSWVPSAMLTAAFGMHARWFAGCLAGFVKRAKIARGNGKVGEMEIDVKGQVVVQVAPSSSETSVVSAPYHPVRRLLPRRVQTLQTSSSHTIPPYPSPVPHLPSSYSLPSSPSSPTSPASLQPSPIRPTLAPRRPSLERALRAELVRALRKLQENEPERVARARRAVVGRLPSLPGMPDRRAVFDWVGLGGVSGGIDREQPARVRAY
;
A
#
# COMPACT_ATOMS: atom_id res chain seq x y z
N MET A 1 21.05 -53.58 -7.87
CA MET A 1 20.41 -52.34 -7.34
C MET A 1 18.91 -52.49 -7.51
N SER A 2 18.22 -52.96 -6.48
CA SER A 2 16.76 -53.15 -6.52
C SER A 2 16.06 -51.82 -6.20
N LEU A 3 15.39 -51.25 -7.18
CA LEU A 3 14.43 -50.14 -7.01
C LEU A 3 13.15 -50.72 -6.38
N THR A 4 13.16 -50.94 -5.08
CA THR A 4 11.92 -51.16 -4.32
C THR A 4 11.11 -49.86 -4.35
N ASN A 5 10.14 -49.82 -5.25
CA ASN A 5 9.08 -48.81 -5.30
C ASN A 5 8.26 -48.89 -4.00
N LEU A 6 8.75 -48.23 -2.96
CA LEU A 6 7.94 -47.89 -1.79
C LEU A 6 6.95 -46.82 -2.24
N THR A 7 5.79 -47.26 -2.70
CA THR A 7 4.60 -46.41 -2.83
C THR A 7 4.15 -46.03 -1.44
N THR A 8 4.84 -45.07 -0.82
CA THR A 8 4.41 -44.44 0.42
C THR A 8 3.15 -43.67 0.11
N THR A 9 1.99 -44.27 0.39
CA THR A 9 0.72 -43.54 0.41
C THR A 9 0.88 -42.33 1.31
N PRO A 10 0.61 -41.11 0.83
CA PRO A 10 0.75 -39.92 1.65
C PRO A 10 -0.11 -40.08 2.90
N PRO A 11 0.41 -39.70 4.08
CA PRO A 11 -0.34 -39.81 5.32
C PRO A 11 -1.68 -39.09 5.19
N PRO A 12 -2.76 -39.62 5.79
CA PRO A 12 -4.07 -38.98 5.76
C PRO A 12 -3.96 -37.55 6.27
N ILE A 13 -4.53 -36.60 5.52
CA ILE A 13 -4.58 -35.18 5.88
C ILE A 13 -5.34 -35.09 7.20
N SER A 14 -4.63 -34.83 8.29
CA SER A 14 -5.24 -34.57 9.60
C SER A 14 -6.24 -33.42 9.45
N PRO A 15 -7.44 -33.51 10.07
CA PRO A 15 -8.44 -32.45 9.98
C PRO A 15 -7.80 -31.12 10.39
N PRO A 16 -8.10 -30.02 9.67
CA PRO A 16 -7.52 -28.73 9.97
C PRO A 16 -7.84 -28.38 11.42
N PRO A 17 -6.90 -27.81 12.20
CA PRO A 17 -7.17 -27.41 13.57
C PRO A 17 -8.34 -26.40 13.55
N THR A 18 -9.49 -26.83 14.06
CA THR A 18 -10.78 -26.13 13.94
C THR A 18 -10.89 -24.90 14.84
N ASP A 19 -9.93 -24.68 15.75
CA ASP A 19 -10.17 -23.87 16.94
C ASP A 19 -9.40 -22.54 16.97
N THR A 20 -9.21 -21.89 15.81
CA THR A 20 -8.68 -20.50 15.79
C THR A 20 -9.69 -19.37 15.49
N PRO A 21 -11.04 -19.53 15.58
CA PRO A 21 -11.94 -18.38 15.42
C PRO A 21 -11.66 -17.29 16.47
N HIS A 22 -11.04 -17.68 17.59
CA HIS A 22 -10.66 -16.79 18.69
C HIS A 22 -9.65 -15.69 18.32
N VAL A 23 -8.91 -15.79 17.21
CA VAL A 23 -7.95 -14.74 16.81
C VAL A 23 -8.60 -13.70 15.90
N PHE A 24 -9.48 -14.12 15.00
CA PHE A 24 -10.04 -13.25 13.96
C PHE A 24 -10.90 -12.11 14.54
N THR A 25 -11.90 -12.44 15.35
CA THR A 25 -12.83 -11.45 15.90
C THR A 25 -12.15 -10.37 16.75
N PRO A 26 -11.29 -10.69 17.74
CA PRO A 26 -10.64 -9.65 18.53
C PRO A 26 -9.67 -8.80 17.70
N THR A 27 -8.99 -9.39 16.72
CA THR A 27 -8.08 -8.62 15.85
C THR A 27 -8.85 -7.69 14.92
N LEU A 28 -10.01 -8.10 14.42
CA LEU A 28 -10.93 -7.26 13.64
C LEU A 28 -11.37 -6.03 14.47
N LEU A 29 -11.84 -6.28 15.70
CA LEU A 29 -12.21 -5.20 16.61
C LEU A 29 -11.03 -4.29 16.94
N LEU A 30 -9.85 -4.87 17.16
CA LEU A 30 -8.62 -4.11 17.44
C LEU A 30 -8.24 -3.18 16.28
N PHE A 31 -8.31 -3.63 15.03
CA PHE A 31 -8.06 -2.77 13.87
C PHE A 31 -9.08 -1.63 13.79
N CYS A 32 -10.37 -1.91 13.96
CA CYS A 32 -11.40 -0.88 13.98
C CYS A 32 -11.17 0.15 15.09
N VAL A 33 -10.90 -0.30 16.32
CA VAL A 33 -10.59 0.57 17.46
C VAL A 33 -9.34 1.40 17.17
N ALA A 34 -8.26 0.78 16.69
CA ALA A 34 -7.02 1.47 16.33
C ALA A 34 -7.24 2.55 15.26
N TYR A 35 -8.11 2.30 14.28
CA TYR A 35 -8.48 3.33 13.31
C TYR A 35 -9.17 4.52 13.98
N TYR A 36 -10.23 4.28 14.78
CA TYR A 36 -10.99 5.37 15.39
C TYR A 36 -10.19 6.15 16.43
N THR A 37 -9.22 5.53 17.11
CA THR A 37 -8.33 6.24 18.04
C THR A 37 -7.28 7.08 17.33
N LEU A 38 -6.73 6.62 16.20
CA LEU A 38 -5.68 7.33 15.48
C LEU A 38 -6.20 8.34 14.45
N ALA A 39 -7.38 8.10 13.87
CA ALA A 39 -7.97 8.94 12.82
C ALA A 39 -8.06 10.43 13.17
N PRO A 40 -8.40 10.86 14.41
CA PRO A 40 -8.42 12.27 14.79
C PRO A 40 -7.09 12.99 14.60
N ASN A 41 -5.96 12.27 14.67
CA ASN A 41 -4.62 12.84 14.50
C ASN A 41 -4.25 13.10 13.03
N TYR A 42 -5.08 12.66 12.07
CA TYR A 42 -4.82 12.80 10.64
C TYR A 42 -5.96 13.58 9.96
N PRO A 43 -5.74 14.87 9.62
CA PRO A 43 -6.82 15.77 9.20
C PRO A 43 -7.42 15.39 7.83
N THR A 44 -6.63 14.80 6.94
CA THR A 44 -7.10 14.47 5.58
C THR A 44 -7.58 13.03 5.47
N ALA A 45 -8.71 12.81 4.79
CA ALA A 45 -9.23 11.49 4.48
C ALA A 45 -8.18 10.62 3.76
N LYS A 46 -7.41 11.25 2.87
CA LYS A 46 -6.28 10.61 2.20
C LYS A 46 -5.27 10.02 3.17
N LYS A 47 -4.88 10.73 4.24
CA LYS A 47 -3.96 10.17 5.26
C LYS A 47 -4.65 9.10 6.08
N ARG A 48 -5.89 9.32 6.51
CA ARG A 48 -6.66 8.32 7.28
C ARG A 48 -6.76 6.96 6.59
N ALA A 49 -6.90 6.96 5.26
CA ALA A 49 -6.91 5.75 4.44
C ALA A 49 -5.63 4.89 4.53
N TRP A 50 -4.53 5.41 5.08
CA TRP A 50 -3.26 4.67 5.25
C TRP A 50 -3.02 4.16 6.67
N ILE A 51 -3.88 4.50 7.64
CA ILE A 51 -3.70 4.11 9.05
C ILE A 51 -3.72 2.59 9.19
N LEU A 52 -4.79 1.95 8.73
CA LEU A 52 -4.93 0.49 8.80
C LEU A 52 -3.85 -0.22 8.01
N THR A 53 -3.53 0.29 6.81
CA THR A 53 -2.45 -0.23 5.97
C THR A 53 -1.09 -0.20 6.68
N LEU A 54 -0.77 0.89 7.40
CA LEU A 54 0.47 0.98 8.18
C LEU A 54 0.50 -0.09 9.28
N ILE A 55 -0.56 -0.20 10.07
CA ILE A 55 -0.62 -1.17 11.18
C ILE A 55 -0.55 -2.60 10.64
N GLY A 56 -1.39 -2.94 9.66
CA GLY A 56 -1.45 -4.26 9.05
C GLY A 56 -0.12 -4.68 8.44
N SER A 57 0.48 -3.83 7.59
CA SER A 57 1.77 -4.14 6.97
C SER A 57 2.93 -4.23 7.97
N THR A 58 2.89 -3.45 9.07
CA THR A 58 3.86 -3.58 10.17
C THR A 58 3.76 -4.95 10.83
N VAL A 59 2.54 -5.34 11.23
CA VAL A 59 2.29 -6.63 11.89
C VAL A 59 2.70 -7.78 10.98
N MET A 60 2.34 -7.76 9.70
CA MET A 60 2.70 -8.81 8.74
C MET A 60 4.20 -8.91 8.50
N THR A 61 4.88 -7.77 8.37
CA THR A 61 6.34 -7.76 8.19
C THR A 61 7.03 -8.39 9.39
N LEU A 62 6.67 -7.99 10.62
CA LEU A 62 7.27 -8.54 11.84
C LEU A 62 6.92 -10.01 12.06
N ALA A 63 5.65 -10.39 11.85
CA ALA A 63 5.17 -11.75 12.03
C ALA A 63 5.77 -12.75 11.01
N SER A 64 6.25 -12.26 9.86
CA SER A 64 6.93 -13.09 8.85
C SER A 64 8.35 -13.49 9.25
N LEU A 65 9.00 -12.77 10.17
CA LEU A 65 10.42 -12.94 10.49
C LEU A 65 10.79 -14.37 10.94
N PRO A 66 10.01 -15.07 11.79
CA PRO A 66 10.31 -16.46 12.13
C PRO A 66 10.32 -17.41 10.92
N PHE A 67 9.43 -17.19 9.94
CA PHE A 67 9.35 -18.01 8.73
C PHE A 67 10.52 -17.70 7.78
N VAL A 68 10.89 -16.42 7.66
CA VAL A 68 12.08 -16.00 6.90
C VAL A 68 13.35 -16.58 7.53
N TYR A 69 13.44 -16.58 8.86
CA TYR A 69 14.56 -17.18 9.59
C TYR A 69 14.67 -18.69 9.30
N ASP A 70 13.56 -19.44 9.39
CA ASP A 70 13.54 -20.87 9.03
C ASP A 70 14.00 -21.09 7.59
N TYR A 71 13.48 -20.29 6.66
CA TYR A 71 13.82 -20.36 5.24
C TYR A 71 15.32 -20.15 4.99
N ILE A 72 15.93 -19.16 5.64
CA ILE A 72 17.38 -18.89 5.54
C ILE A 72 18.17 -20.04 6.19
N ARG A 73 17.77 -20.49 7.39
CA ARG A 73 18.43 -21.59 8.10
C ARG A 73 18.37 -22.91 7.33
N ALA A 74 17.32 -23.11 6.56
CA ALA A 74 17.15 -24.24 5.65
C ALA A 74 17.91 -24.10 4.31
N GLY A 75 18.78 -23.10 4.18
CA GLY A 75 19.56 -22.88 2.96
C GLY A 75 18.70 -22.42 1.78
N TRP A 76 17.73 -21.53 2.02
CA TRP A 76 16.82 -21.01 1.00
C TRP A 76 15.86 -22.07 0.44
N SER A 77 15.52 -23.07 1.26
CA SER A 77 14.57 -24.13 0.90
C SER A 77 13.21 -23.91 1.57
N VAL A 78 12.15 -23.84 0.76
CA VAL A 78 10.76 -23.74 1.26
C VAL A 78 10.33 -24.96 2.05
N SER A 79 10.99 -26.11 1.84
CA SER A 79 10.73 -27.36 2.55
C SER A 79 11.17 -27.32 4.01
N GLY A 80 12.06 -26.40 4.37
CA GLY A 80 12.51 -26.21 5.76
C GLY A 80 11.68 -25.19 6.55
N VAL A 81 10.66 -24.58 5.95
CA VAL A 81 9.77 -23.63 6.64
C VAL A 81 8.72 -24.40 7.43
N ARG A 82 8.60 -24.11 8.73
CA ARG A 82 7.66 -24.82 9.63
C ARG A 82 6.24 -24.84 9.06
N THR A 83 5.66 -26.02 8.86
CA THR A 83 4.34 -26.20 8.27
C THR A 83 3.24 -26.26 9.34
N GLY A 84 2.02 -25.81 9.01
CA GLY A 84 0.83 -26.04 9.83
C GLY A 84 0.86 -25.50 11.27
N THR A 85 1.76 -24.57 11.59
CA THR A 85 1.87 -24.08 12.98
C THR A 85 0.66 -23.23 13.37
N PRO A 86 0.17 -23.33 14.63
CA PRO A 86 -0.88 -22.44 15.13
C PRO A 86 -0.55 -20.96 14.94
N PHE A 87 0.74 -20.61 15.01
CA PHE A 87 1.22 -19.27 14.74
C PHE A 87 0.98 -18.83 13.28
N ALA A 88 1.28 -19.67 12.29
CA ALA A 88 1.01 -19.35 10.87
C ALA A 88 -0.49 -19.12 10.61
N VAL A 89 -1.35 -19.93 11.24
CA VAL A 89 -2.81 -19.76 11.18
C VAL A 89 -3.21 -18.44 11.83
N ALA A 90 -2.71 -18.13 13.03
CA ALA A 90 -3.01 -16.88 13.73
C ALA A 90 -2.60 -15.64 12.92
N VAL A 91 -1.39 -15.63 12.35
CA VAL A 91 -0.89 -14.55 11.46
C VAL A 91 -1.79 -14.39 10.24
N SER A 92 -2.22 -15.50 9.64
CA SER A 92 -3.15 -15.51 8.51
C SER A 92 -4.53 -14.93 8.89
N ARG A 93 -5.06 -15.27 10.06
CA ARG A 93 -6.32 -14.73 10.59
C ARG A 93 -6.23 -13.23 10.91
N VAL A 94 -5.12 -12.78 11.49
CA VAL A 94 -4.83 -11.35 11.72
C VAL A 94 -4.85 -10.58 10.40
N PHE A 95 -4.25 -11.14 9.34
CA PHE A 95 -4.26 -10.50 8.03
C PHE A 95 -5.67 -10.42 7.43
N GLN A 96 -6.46 -11.50 7.50
CA GLN A 96 -7.85 -11.46 7.04
C GLN A 96 -8.67 -10.41 7.81
N ALA A 97 -8.47 -10.30 9.13
CA ALA A 97 -9.14 -9.30 9.95
C ALA A 97 -8.76 -7.87 9.54
N TYR A 98 -7.48 -7.62 9.24
CA TYR A 98 -7.02 -6.36 8.66
C TYR A 98 -7.74 -6.06 7.34
N LEU A 99 -7.76 -7.01 6.39
CA LEU A 99 -8.38 -6.82 5.07
C LEU A 99 -9.86 -6.49 5.19
N LEU A 100 -10.59 -7.22 6.04
CA LEU A 100 -12.01 -6.97 6.26
C LEU A 100 -12.23 -5.61 6.94
N SER A 101 -11.41 -5.25 7.93
CA SER A 101 -11.47 -3.94 8.58
C SER A 101 -11.25 -2.81 7.58
N ASP A 102 -10.22 -2.91 6.72
CA ASP A 102 -9.92 -1.87 5.73
C ASP A 102 -11.03 -1.75 4.67
N LEU A 103 -11.66 -2.86 4.28
CA LEU A 103 -12.83 -2.84 3.39
C LEU A 103 -14.03 -2.16 4.05
N VAL A 104 -14.35 -2.49 5.31
CA VAL A 104 -15.49 -1.92 6.04
C VAL A 104 -15.27 -0.44 6.35
N VAL A 105 -14.14 -0.10 6.98
CA VAL A 105 -13.80 1.28 7.32
C VAL A 105 -13.63 2.11 6.05
N GLY A 106 -12.98 1.55 5.02
CA GLY A 106 -12.83 2.20 3.72
C GLY A 106 -14.16 2.47 3.03
N ALA A 107 -15.13 1.57 3.13
CA ALA A 107 -16.47 1.79 2.57
C ALA A 107 -17.20 2.95 3.25
N LEU A 108 -17.00 3.11 4.56
CA LEU A 108 -17.67 4.10 5.39
C LEU A 108 -17.01 5.48 5.34
N HIS A 109 -15.67 5.55 5.36
CA HIS A 109 -14.94 6.80 5.67
C HIS A 109 -14.08 7.36 4.53
N TYR A 110 -13.60 6.51 3.62
CA TYR A 110 -12.63 6.94 2.59
C TYR A 110 -12.77 6.16 1.28
N ARG A 111 -14.02 5.89 0.88
CA ARG A 111 -14.35 5.04 -0.28
C ARG A 111 -13.66 5.50 -1.57
N GLU A 112 -13.58 6.81 -1.76
CA GLU A 112 -12.92 7.45 -2.91
C GLU A 112 -11.40 7.28 -2.96
N HIS A 113 -10.76 6.89 -1.85
CA HIS A 113 -9.33 6.66 -1.77
C HIS A 113 -8.94 5.18 -1.89
N VAL A 114 -9.90 4.26 -1.84
CA VAL A 114 -9.66 2.83 -2.07
C VAL A 114 -9.76 2.53 -3.56
N ASN A 115 -8.62 2.26 -4.19
CA ASN A 115 -8.56 1.91 -5.61
C ASN A 115 -9.32 0.60 -5.88
N LEU A 116 -10.05 0.52 -7.00
CA LEU A 116 -10.83 -0.67 -7.37
C LEU A 116 -9.98 -1.95 -7.47
N VAL A 117 -8.85 -1.89 -8.18
CA VAL A 117 -8.03 -3.07 -8.45
C VAL A 117 -7.10 -3.34 -7.28
N SER A 118 -6.34 -2.33 -6.83
CA SER A 118 -5.31 -2.50 -5.81
C SER A 118 -5.83 -2.48 -4.37
N GLY A 119 -7.07 -2.03 -4.15
CA GLY A 119 -7.72 -2.03 -2.84
C GLY A 119 -8.85 -3.06 -2.80
N TRP A 120 -10.00 -2.74 -3.40
CA TRP A 120 -11.22 -3.56 -3.28
C TRP A 120 -11.05 -5.01 -3.76
N ILE A 121 -10.72 -5.20 -5.03
CA ILE A 121 -10.57 -6.53 -5.64
C ILE A 121 -9.41 -7.28 -4.96
N HIS A 122 -8.27 -6.60 -4.77
CA HIS A 122 -7.11 -7.17 -4.12
C HIS A 122 -7.42 -7.70 -2.71
N HIS A 123 -8.05 -6.90 -1.84
CA HIS A 123 -8.36 -7.32 -0.48
C HIS A 123 -9.37 -8.47 -0.44
N ILE A 124 -10.43 -8.41 -1.26
CA ILE A 124 -11.41 -9.50 -1.36
C ILE A 124 -10.74 -10.80 -1.80
N LEU A 125 -9.91 -10.76 -2.86
CA LEU A 125 -9.19 -11.95 -3.33
C LEU A 125 -8.24 -12.50 -2.27
N TYR A 126 -7.51 -11.65 -1.54
CA TYR A 126 -6.61 -12.12 -0.50
C TYR A 126 -7.34 -12.73 0.70
N ILE A 127 -8.55 -12.29 1.05
CA ILE A 127 -9.37 -12.98 2.07
C ILE A 127 -9.58 -14.44 1.67
N PHE A 128 -9.92 -14.71 0.39
CA PHE A 128 -10.12 -16.07 -0.12
C PHE A 128 -8.82 -16.86 -0.27
N VAL A 129 -7.74 -16.24 -0.76
CA VAL A 129 -6.42 -16.89 -0.88
C VAL A 129 -5.92 -17.36 0.47
N VAL A 130 -6.05 -16.51 1.50
CA VAL A 130 -5.63 -16.85 2.87
C VAL A 130 -6.54 -17.90 3.49
N GLU A 131 -7.86 -17.83 3.26
CA GLU A 131 -8.80 -18.87 3.71
C GLU A 131 -8.45 -20.22 3.07
N TYR A 132 -8.15 -20.23 1.77
CA TYR A 132 -7.70 -21.41 1.06
C TYR A 132 -6.41 -21.97 1.68
N ALA A 133 -5.42 -21.12 1.95
CA ALA A 133 -4.16 -21.54 2.56
C ALA A 133 -4.36 -22.17 3.95
N ILE A 134 -5.25 -21.63 4.77
CA ILE A 134 -5.61 -22.20 6.07
C ILE A 134 -6.31 -23.56 5.90
N ARG A 135 -7.33 -23.64 5.04
CA ARG A 135 -8.13 -24.87 4.84
C ARG A 135 -7.34 -26.02 4.21
N THR A 136 -6.31 -25.70 3.44
CA THR A 136 -5.41 -26.68 2.82
C THR A 136 -4.14 -26.93 3.64
N ASN A 137 -4.08 -26.46 4.89
CA ASN A 137 -2.97 -26.64 5.82
C ASN A 137 -1.61 -26.18 5.26
N ILE A 138 -1.62 -25.09 4.48
CA ILE A 138 -0.43 -24.41 3.97
C ILE A 138 -0.32 -22.93 4.39
N PRO A 139 -0.77 -22.50 5.60
CA PRO A 139 -0.70 -21.10 6.02
C PRO A 139 0.74 -20.57 6.13
N GLN A 140 1.74 -21.45 6.26
CA GLN A 140 3.15 -21.08 6.27
C GLN A 140 3.62 -20.47 4.95
N VAL A 141 3.04 -20.87 3.82
CA VAL A 141 3.37 -20.32 2.49
C VAL A 141 3.02 -18.83 2.47
N PHE A 142 1.82 -18.50 2.94
CA PHE A 142 1.36 -17.13 3.09
C PHE A 142 2.18 -16.36 4.14
N SER A 143 2.47 -16.98 5.29
CA SER A 143 3.20 -16.32 6.38
C SER A 143 4.65 -16.01 6.02
N LEU A 144 5.31 -16.87 5.22
CA LEU A 144 6.62 -16.57 4.63
C LEU A 144 6.52 -15.42 3.62
N ALA A 145 5.51 -15.46 2.74
CA ALA A 145 5.25 -14.43 1.74
C ALA A 145 4.90 -13.06 2.35
N ALA A 146 4.44 -13.01 3.60
CA ALA A 146 4.09 -11.79 4.30
C ALA A 146 5.25 -10.80 4.49
N CYS A 147 6.51 -11.24 4.37
CA CYS A 147 7.66 -10.31 4.35
C CYS A 147 7.62 -9.35 3.15
N MET A 148 6.84 -9.68 2.10
CA MET A 148 6.55 -8.81 0.96
C MET A 148 5.67 -7.59 1.32
N GLU A 149 5.18 -7.47 2.56
CA GLU A 149 4.51 -6.27 3.05
C GLU A 149 5.48 -5.15 3.47
N LEU A 150 6.78 -5.42 3.58
CA LEU A 150 7.78 -4.39 3.92
C LEU A 150 7.73 -3.12 3.04
N PRO A 151 7.58 -3.21 1.70
CA PRO A 151 7.43 -2.02 0.86
C PRO A 151 6.13 -1.26 1.14
N THR A 152 5.03 -1.97 1.46
CA THR A 152 3.75 -1.36 1.84
C THR A 152 3.88 -0.60 3.17
N PHE A 153 4.59 -1.18 4.12
CA PHE A 153 4.94 -0.51 5.38
C PHE A 153 5.68 0.80 5.12
N LEU A 154 6.73 0.76 4.29
CA LEU A 154 7.50 1.98 3.96
C LEU A 154 6.66 3.02 3.21
N LEU A 155 5.77 2.59 2.32
CA LEU A 155 4.89 3.48 1.57
C LEU A 155 3.83 4.14 2.46
N SER A 156 3.20 3.37 3.33
CA SER A 156 2.19 3.86 4.27
C SER A 156 2.81 4.80 5.30
N LEU A 157 3.98 4.46 5.84
CA LEU A 157 4.76 5.30 6.75
C LEU A 157 5.13 6.64 6.09
N GLY A 158 5.70 6.61 4.87
CA GLY A 158 6.04 7.82 4.12
C GLY A 158 4.83 8.65 3.68
N THR A 159 3.63 8.08 3.67
CA THR A 159 2.39 8.80 3.36
C THR A 159 1.83 9.51 4.60
N LEU A 160 1.85 8.85 5.75
CA LEU A 160 1.42 9.43 7.02
C LEU A 160 2.43 10.47 7.53
N HIS A 161 3.72 10.16 7.40
CA HIS A 161 4.87 10.97 7.82
C HIS A 161 5.79 11.27 6.63
N PRO A 162 5.54 12.38 5.88
CA PRO A 162 6.32 12.72 4.70
C PRO A 162 7.84 12.86 4.94
N SER A 163 8.25 13.23 6.15
CA SER A 163 9.66 13.30 6.54
C SER A 163 10.36 11.94 6.57
N ALA A 164 9.62 10.85 6.79
CA ALA A 164 10.14 9.48 6.76
C ALA A 164 10.18 8.88 5.35
N ARG A 165 9.69 9.59 4.33
CA ARG A 165 9.56 9.05 2.98
C ARG A 165 10.91 8.96 2.27
N SER A 166 11.30 7.74 1.91
CA SER A 166 12.42 7.49 1.00
C SER A 166 11.96 6.70 -0.22
N ASN A 167 11.98 7.34 -1.40
CA ASN A 167 11.58 6.68 -2.65
C ASN A 167 12.57 5.56 -3.04
N VAL A 168 13.87 5.75 -2.78
CA VAL A 168 14.90 4.74 -3.08
C VAL A 168 14.71 3.52 -2.20
N LEU A 169 14.53 3.70 -0.88
CA LEU A 169 14.30 2.60 0.05
C LEU A 169 13.03 1.82 -0.30
N PHE A 170 11.94 2.52 -0.62
CA PHE A 170 10.72 1.88 -1.11
C PHE A 170 10.97 1.05 -2.38
N ALA A 171 11.67 1.61 -3.38
CA ALA A 171 11.90 0.92 -4.65
C ALA A 171 12.81 -0.31 -4.48
N THR A 172 13.88 -0.19 -3.70
CA THR A 172 14.82 -1.29 -3.42
C THR A 172 14.12 -2.42 -2.68
N THR A 173 13.36 -2.11 -1.62
CA THR A 173 12.60 -3.14 -0.88
C THR A 173 11.49 -3.75 -1.73
N PHE A 174 10.80 -2.97 -2.57
CA PHE A 174 9.80 -3.50 -3.50
C PHE A 174 10.44 -4.48 -4.48
N PHE A 175 11.57 -4.12 -5.09
CA PHE A 175 12.27 -5.01 -5.99
C PHE A 175 12.73 -6.29 -5.28
N SER A 176 13.41 -6.17 -4.13
CA SER A 176 13.96 -7.35 -3.44
C SER A 176 12.87 -8.32 -2.97
N THR A 177 11.80 -7.81 -2.36
CA THR A 177 10.75 -8.66 -1.76
C THR A 177 9.65 -9.03 -2.76
N ARG A 178 9.06 -8.07 -3.47
CA ARG A 178 7.88 -8.30 -4.33
C ARG A 178 8.22 -8.77 -5.75
N ILE A 179 9.47 -8.60 -6.19
CA ILE A 179 9.93 -9.07 -7.51
C ILE A 179 10.89 -10.25 -7.36
N ALA A 180 12.10 -10.02 -6.83
CA ALA A 180 13.14 -11.05 -6.79
C ALA A 180 12.76 -12.24 -5.90
N PHE A 181 12.41 -11.99 -4.63
CA PHE A 181 12.00 -13.05 -3.72
C PHE A 181 10.70 -13.75 -4.18
N HIS A 182 9.76 -13.01 -4.78
CA HIS A 182 8.55 -13.59 -5.34
C HIS A 182 8.83 -14.57 -6.49
N ILE A 183 9.78 -14.26 -7.40
CA ILE A 183 10.24 -15.18 -8.44
C ILE A 183 10.84 -16.45 -7.82
N VAL A 184 11.65 -16.29 -6.76
CA VAL A 184 12.23 -17.43 -6.03
C VAL A 184 11.13 -18.30 -5.42
N LEU A 185 10.11 -17.72 -4.79
CA LEU A 185 8.98 -18.49 -4.27
C LEU A 185 8.21 -19.20 -5.39
N LEU A 186 7.96 -18.53 -6.51
CA LEU A 186 7.27 -19.12 -7.65
C LEU A 186 8.04 -20.32 -8.21
N TYR A 187 9.34 -20.18 -8.42
CA TYR A 187 10.20 -21.30 -8.82
C TYR A 187 10.17 -22.42 -7.78
N SER A 188 10.30 -22.08 -6.50
CA SER A 188 10.35 -23.05 -5.41
C SER A 188 9.06 -23.87 -5.30
N TYR A 189 7.88 -23.26 -5.45
CA TYR A 189 6.58 -23.95 -5.34
C TYR A 189 6.11 -24.59 -6.66
N THR A 190 6.69 -24.22 -7.81
CA THR A 190 6.47 -24.93 -9.08
C THR A 190 7.39 -26.13 -9.24
N HIS A 191 8.54 -26.15 -8.55
CA HIS A 191 9.49 -27.26 -8.57
C HIS A 191 8.79 -28.57 -8.17
N PRO A 192 8.87 -29.65 -8.98
CA PRO A 192 8.10 -30.87 -8.77
C PRO A 192 8.23 -31.46 -7.36
N ALA A 193 9.46 -31.52 -6.83
CA ALA A 193 9.73 -32.07 -5.50
C ALA A 193 8.98 -31.33 -4.38
N ASN A 194 8.95 -29.99 -4.40
CA ASN A 194 8.28 -29.19 -3.38
C ASN A 194 6.77 -29.19 -3.58
N ARG A 195 6.31 -29.17 -4.83
CA ARG A 195 4.88 -29.22 -5.14
C ARG A 195 4.25 -30.53 -4.67
N THR A 196 4.90 -31.68 -4.91
CA THR A 196 4.37 -32.98 -4.48
C THR A 196 4.42 -33.13 -2.96
N THR A 197 5.54 -32.75 -2.33
CA THR A 197 5.75 -32.96 -0.89
C THR A 197 5.02 -31.96 0.01
N ILE A 198 5.00 -30.67 -0.35
CA ILE A 198 4.43 -29.60 0.48
C ILE A 198 2.98 -29.31 0.07
N LEU A 199 2.68 -29.31 -1.23
CA LEU A 199 1.38 -28.87 -1.76
C LEU A 199 0.47 -30.03 -2.18
N GLY A 200 0.86 -31.28 -1.91
CA GLY A 200 0.10 -32.47 -2.31
C GLY A 200 -0.08 -32.58 -3.83
N GLY A 201 0.82 -32.00 -4.62
CA GLY A 201 0.72 -31.93 -6.08
C GLY A 201 -0.16 -30.79 -6.60
N SER A 202 -0.77 -29.96 -5.75
CA SER A 202 -1.65 -28.88 -6.19
C SER A 202 -0.91 -27.76 -6.95
N TRP A 203 -1.48 -27.30 -8.06
CA TRP A 203 -1.01 -26.14 -8.80
C TRP A 203 -1.62 -24.82 -8.33
N VAL A 204 -2.64 -24.87 -7.46
CA VAL A 204 -3.41 -23.69 -7.03
C VAL A 204 -2.51 -22.63 -6.37
N PRO A 205 -1.59 -22.95 -5.42
CA PRO A 205 -0.73 -21.94 -4.83
C PRO A 205 0.20 -21.26 -5.85
N SER A 206 0.74 -22.02 -6.81
CA SER A 206 1.61 -21.49 -7.87
C SER A 206 0.85 -20.57 -8.83
N ALA A 207 -0.40 -20.92 -9.16
CA ALA A 207 -1.28 -20.07 -9.96
C ALA A 207 -1.61 -18.76 -9.23
N MET A 208 -1.92 -18.83 -7.94
CA MET A 208 -2.16 -17.64 -7.10
C MET A 208 -0.92 -16.75 -7.01
N LEU A 209 0.27 -17.32 -6.78
CA LEU A 209 1.55 -16.58 -6.77
C LEU A 209 1.81 -15.91 -8.12
N THR A 210 1.54 -16.59 -9.24
CA THR A 210 1.72 -16.03 -10.58
C THR A 210 0.79 -14.84 -10.82
N ALA A 211 -0.48 -14.94 -10.43
CA ALA A 211 -1.43 -13.84 -10.53
C ALA A 211 -1.00 -12.64 -9.68
N ALA A 212 -0.58 -12.88 -8.43
CA ALA A 212 -0.05 -11.84 -7.55
C ALA A 212 1.22 -11.20 -8.12
N PHE A 213 2.11 -11.99 -8.72
CA PHE A 213 3.34 -11.51 -9.34
C PHE A 213 3.07 -10.57 -10.52
N GLY A 214 2.13 -10.91 -11.40
CA GLY A 214 1.76 -10.05 -12.53
C GLY A 214 1.33 -8.64 -12.08
N MET A 215 0.56 -8.57 -10.99
CA MET A 215 0.18 -7.30 -10.38
C MET A 215 1.40 -6.56 -9.78
N HIS A 216 2.29 -7.23 -9.04
CA HIS A 216 3.50 -6.62 -8.49
C HIS A 216 4.45 -6.09 -9.57
N ALA A 217 4.65 -6.86 -10.65
CA ALA A 217 5.47 -6.46 -11.79
C ALA A 217 4.92 -5.18 -12.44
N ARG A 218 3.60 -5.10 -12.66
CA ARG A 218 2.95 -3.89 -13.18
C ARG A 218 3.15 -2.68 -12.28
N TRP A 219 3.03 -2.84 -10.96
CA TRP A 219 3.26 -1.74 -10.00
C TRP A 219 4.72 -1.29 -9.99
N PHE A 220 5.66 -2.22 -10.04
CA PHE A 220 7.08 -1.90 -10.10
C PHE A 220 7.44 -1.15 -11.39
N ALA A 221 6.90 -1.57 -12.54
CA ALA A 221 7.05 -0.83 -13.80
C ALA A 221 6.54 0.61 -13.68
N GLY A 222 5.40 0.83 -13.02
CA GLY A 222 4.89 2.16 -12.71
C GLY A 222 5.83 2.98 -11.82
N CYS A 223 6.45 2.33 -10.82
CA CYS A 223 7.45 2.95 -9.96
C CYS A 223 8.67 3.44 -10.77
N LEU A 224 9.22 2.59 -11.63
CA LEU A 224 10.34 2.91 -12.52
C LEU A 224 10.00 4.04 -13.50
N ALA A 225 8.84 3.98 -14.15
CA ALA A 225 8.36 5.05 -15.03
C ALA A 225 8.29 6.40 -14.28
N GLY A 226 7.86 6.38 -13.02
CA GLY A 226 7.86 7.55 -12.14
C GLY A 226 9.27 8.12 -11.90
N PHE A 227 10.28 7.27 -11.66
CA PHE A 227 11.66 7.72 -11.52
C PHE A 227 12.22 8.32 -12.81
N VAL A 228 12.02 7.64 -13.94
CA VAL A 228 12.47 8.12 -15.25
C VAL A 228 11.85 9.48 -15.57
N LYS A 229 10.54 9.65 -15.32
CA LYS A 229 9.84 10.93 -15.51
C LYS A 229 10.46 12.04 -14.66
N ARG A 230 10.70 11.80 -13.37
CA ARG A 230 11.30 12.80 -12.46
C ARG A 230 12.75 13.15 -12.87
N ALA A 231 13.54 12.16 -13.27
CA ALA A 231 14.90 12.37 -13.74
C ALA A 231 14.94 13.20 -15.03
N LYS A 232 14.01 12.96 -15.96
CA LYS A 232 13.87 13.78 -17.18
C LYS A 232 13.53 15.24 -16.87
N ILE A 233 12.58 15.49 -15.95
CA ILE A 233 12.22 16.85 -15.54
C ILE A 233 13.41 17.56 -14.88
N ALA A 234 14.14 16.88 -14.00
CA ALA A 234 15.32 17.45 -13.35
C ALA A 234 16.42 17.85 -14.36
N ARG A 235 16.64 17.03 -15.40
CA ARG A 235 17.58 17.35 -16.48
C ARG A 235 17.09 18.45 -17.41
N GLY A 236 15.79 18.52 -17.69
CA GLY A 236 15.19 19.54 -18.55
C GLY A 236 15.26 20.93 -17.94
N ASN A 237 14.99 21.05 -16.64
CA ASN A 237 15.07 22.33 -15.93
C ASN A 237 16.51 22.84 -15.78
N GLY A 238 17.50 21.95 -15.74
CA GLY A 238 18.91 22.35 -15.71
C GLY A 238 19.37 23.07 -16.98
N LYS A 239 18.78 22.76 -18.14
CA LYS A 239 19.15 23.38 -19.42
C LYS A 239 18.56 24.78 -19.64
N VAL A 240 17.47 25.12 -18.96
CA VAL A 240 16.83 26.45 -19.11
C VAL A 240 17.54 27.50 -18.26
N GLY A 241 18.20 27.11 -17.16
CA GLY A 241 18.95 28.04 -16.30
C GLY A 241 20.34 28.43 -16.80
N GLU A 242 20.89 27.74 -17.81
CA GLU A 242 22.25 27.99 -18.32
C GLU A 242 22.26 28.86 -19.60
N MET A 243 21.09 29.17 -20.17
CA MET A 243 20.96 29.97 -21.40
C MET A 243 20.64 31.45 -21.14
N GLU A 244 20.71 31.92 -19.88
CA GLU A 244 20.41 33.32 -19.49
C GLU A 244 21.61 34.01 -18.79
N ILE A 245 22.85 33.73 -19.21
CA ILE A 245 24.03 34.54 -18.87
C ILE A 245 24.94 34.67 -20.10
N ASP A 246 24.44 35.20 -21.22
CA ASP A 246 25.31 35.75 -22.27
C ASP A 246 24.60 36.73 -23.21
N VAL A 247 23.89 37.74 -22.67
CA VAL A 247 23.54 38.92 -23.46
C VAL A 247 23.53 40.15 -22.55
N LYS A 248 24.71 40.56 -22.09
CA LYS A 248 25.02 41.97 -21.78
C LYS A 248 26.53 42.18 -21.75
N GLY A 249 27.15 41.87 -22.88
CA GLY A 249 28.30 42.64 -23.34
C GLY A 249 27.82 44.08 -23.62
N GLN A 250 27.85 44.92 -22.59
CA GLN A 250 27.85 46.37 -22.77
C GLN A 250 29.27 46.85 -22.54
N VAL A 251 29.90 47.22 -23.66
CA VAL A 251 31.17 47.90 -23.81
C VAL A 251 31.17 49.18 -22.97
N VAL A 252 32.11 49.31 -22.03
CA VAL A 252 32.50 50.61 -21.46
C VAL A 252 34.00 50.79 -21.70
N VAL A 253 34.27 51.92 -22.34
CA VAL A 253 35.55 52.39 -22.85
C VAL A 253 36.49 52.80 -21.71
N GLN A 254 37.75 52.45 -21.90
CA GLN A 254 38.99 52.80 -21.23
C GLN A 254 39.15 54.30 -20.88
N VAL A 255 39.56 54.61 -19.64
CA VAL A 255 40.46 55.76 -19.31
C VAL A 255 41.30 55.40 -18.07
N ALA A 256 42.62 55.35 -18.26
CA ALA A 256 43.66 55.54 -17.22
C ALA A 256 44.30 56.94 -17.47
N PRO A 257 45.15 57.56 -16.60
CA PRO A 257 45.93 56.97 -15.50
C PRO A 257 46.18 57.88 -14.24
N SER A 258 47.11 57.41 -13.37
CA SER A 258 47.88 58.10 -12.29
C SER A 258 47.21 58.20 -10.91
N SER A 259 47.85 58.01 -9.74
CA SER A 259 49.24 57.79 -9.31
C SER A 259 49.24 57.32 -7.82
N SER A 260 50.39 56.77 -7.36
CA SER A 260 50.88 56.62 -5.95
C SER A 260 50.07 55.69 -5.02
N GLU A 261 50.62 54.81 -4.18
CA GLU A 261 51.95 54.74 -3.55
C GLU A 261 52.18 53.35 -2.91
N THR A 262 53.41 53.16 -2.44
CA THR A 262 54.20 51.94 -2.18
C THR A 262 53.96 51.24 -0.82
N SER A 263 54.51 50.01 -0.72
CA SER A 263 55.02 49.25 0.46
C SER A 263 54.14 48.08 0.97
N VAL A 264 54.46 46.80 0.68
CA VAL A 264 55.62 45.92 1.00
C VAL A 264 55.36 45.08 2.28
N VAL A 265 55.60 43.76 2.13
CA VAL A 265 55.91 42.69 3.12
C VAL A 265 54.85 41.59 3.40
N SER A 266 55.21 40.40 2.88
CA SER A 266 55.06 39.02 3.39
C SER A 266 53.74 38.24 3.35
N ALA A 267 53.83 37.11 2.64
CA ALA A 267 52.97 35.93 2.63
C ALA A 267 53.24 35.00 3.85
N PRO A 268 52.74 33.76 3.92
CA PRO A 268 51.42 33.18 3.57
C PRO A 268 50.80 32.40 4.76
N TYR A 269 49.47 32.22 4.84
CA TYR A 269 48.93 31.09 5.63
C TYR A 269 47.50 30.67 5.21
N HIS A 270 47.31 29.35 5.09
CA HIS A 270 46.08 28.65 4.73
C HIS A 270 44.96 28.83 5.78
N PRO A 271 43.67 28.90 5.39
CA PRO A 271 42.58 28.67 6.31
C PRO A 271 42.28 27.16 6.44
N VAL A 272 42.75 26.57 7.54
CA VAL A 272 42.24 25.31 8.09
C VAL A 272 40.80 25.53 8.56
N ARG A 273 39.88 24.75 8.00
CA ARG A 273 38.46 24.73 8.36
C ARG A 273 38.31 24.07 9.74
N ARG A 274 38.11 24.87 10.80
CA ARG A 274 37.78 24.40 12.15
C ARG A 274 36.47 23.59 12.13
N LEU A 275 36.57 22.30 12.43
CA LEU A 275 35.45 21.46 12.86
C LEU A 275 35.18 21.74 14.34
N LEU A 276 33.97 22.21 14.66
CA LEU A 276 33.48 22.30 16.03
C LEU A 276 33.17 20.89 16.56
N PRO A 277 33.50 20.58 17.83
CA PRO A 277 33.10 19.32 18.43
C PRO A 277 31.61 19.36 18.80
N ARG A 278 30.88 18.38 18.27
CA ARG A 278 29.48 18.09 18.61
C ARG A 278 29.43 17.59 20.06
N ARG A 279 28.92 18.44 20.96
CA ARG A 279 28.63 18.14 22.36
C ARG A 279 27.60 17.00 22.44
N VAL A 280 28.03 15.84 22.90
CA VAL A 280 27.15 14.73 23.27
C VAL A 280 26.66 15.00 24.69
N GLN A 281 25.37 15.26 24.86
CA GLN A 281 24.72 15.24 26.16
C GLN A 281 24.27 13.81 26.45
N THR A 282 25.01 13.16 27.35
CA THR A 282 24.66 11.89 27.96
C THR A 282 23.54 12.15 28.98
N LEU A 283 22.31 11.78 28.64
CA LEU A 283 21.19 11.78 29.59
C LEU A 283 21.20 10.47 30.35
N GLN A 284 21.79 10.50 31.56
CA GLN A 284 21.54 9.53 32.60
C GLN A 284 20.07 9.66 33.05
N THR A 285 19.30 8.59 32.88
CA THR A 285 18.04 8.40 33.60
C THR A 285 18.13 7.10 34.36
N SER A 286 18.48 7.24 35.62
CA SER A 286 18.27 6.27 36.69
C SER A 286 16.78 6.21 37.00
N SER A 287 16.14 5.06 36.81
CA SER A 287 14.93 4.71 37.54
C SER A 287 14.89 3.22 37.79
N SER A 288 15.11 2.87 39.05
CA SER A 288 14.94 1.55 39.62
C SER A 288 13.45 1.37 39.88
N HIS A 289 12.76 0.51 39.13
CA HIS A 289 11.40 0.09 39.47
C HIS A 289 11.38 -1.39 39.81
N THR A 290 11.22 -1.63 41.11
CA THR A 290 10.95 -2.90 41.77
C THR A 290 9.61 -3.47 41.29
N ILE A 291 9.63 -4.70 40.78
CA ILE A 291 8.45 -5.47 40.35
C ILE A 291 7.92 -6.25 41.55
N PRO A 292 6.65 -6.12 41.97
CA PRO A 292 6.05 -7.02 42.93
C PRO A 292 5.58 -8.32 42.24
N PRO A 293 5.63 -9.47 42.94
CA PRO A 293 5.24 -10.76 42.39
C PRO A 293 3.71 -10.89 42.33
N TYR A 294 3.19 -11.33 41.19
CA TYR A 294 1.78 -11.75 41.06
C TYR A 294 1.60 -13.20 41.54
N PRO A 295 0.51 -13.51 42.26
CA PRO A 295 0.17 -14.87 42.64
C PRO A 295 -0.61 -15.61 41.53
N SER A 296 -0.26 -16.88 41.34
CA SER A 296 -1.07 -17.93 40.69
C SER A 296 -2.11 -18.50 41.69
N PRO A 297 -2.88 -19.54 41.33
CA PRO A 297 -3.99 -19.59 40.39
C PRO A 297 -5.30 -20.03 41.11
N VAL A 298 -6.47 -19.77 40.52
CA VAL A 298 -7.76 -20.31 41.02
C VAL A 298 -8.64 -20.72 39.82
N PRO A 299 -9.69 -21.55 39.99
CA PRO A 299 -9.63 -22.98 39.76
C PRO A 299 -10.60 -23.44 38.65
N HIS A 300 -10.46 -24.71 38.29
CA HIS A 300 -11.32 -25.48 37.40
C HIS A 300 -12.83 -25.29 37.66
N LEU A 301 -13.60 -25.12 36.59
CA LEU A 301 -15.04 -25.38 36.58
C LEU A 301 -15.41 -26.34 35.42
N PRO A 302 -16.46 -27.15 35.60
CA PRO A 302 -16.61 -28.43 34.90
C PRO A 302 -17.38 -28.32 33.59
N SER A 303 -17.00 -29.21 32.67
CA SER A 303 -17.75 -29.65 31.51
C SER A 303 -19.14 -30.16 31.89
N SER A 304 -20.19 -29.66 31.23
CA SER A 304 -21.36 -30.45 30.81
C SER A 304 -22.39 -29.54 30.13
N TYR A 305 -22.43 -29.56 28.80
CA TYR A 305 -23.64 -29.25 28.06
C TYR A 305 -23.90 -30.36 27.06
N SER A 306 -24.80 -31.25 27.46
CA SER A 306 -25.49 -32.24 26.65
C SER A 306 -26.41 -31.52 25.66
N LEU A 307 -26.17 -31.73 24.36
CA LEU A 307 -27.10 -31.33 23.30
C LEU A 307 -28.20 -32.40 23.14
N PRO A 308 -29.48 -32.01 23.04
CA PRO A 308 -30.55 -32.94 22.76
C PRO A 308 -30.56 -33.33 21.28
N SER A 309 -30.79 -34.63 21.07
CA SER A 309 -31.09 -35.31 19.82
C SER A 309 -32.35 -34.75 19.15
N SER A 310 -32.24 -34.34 17.89
CA SER A 310 -33.40 -34.06 17.03
C SER A 310 -33.83 -35.33 16.29
N PRO A 311 -35.14 -35.62 16.23
CA PRO A 311 -35.68 -36.80 15.58
C PRO A 311 -35.77 -36.63 14.07
N SER A 312 -35.48 -37.74 13.39
CA SER A 312 -35.83 -38.02 12.01
C SER A 312 -37.34 -38.03 11.80
N SER A 313 -37.80 -37.49 10.68
CA SER A 313 -39.02 -37.98 10.02
C SER A 313 -39.00 -37.67 8.51
N PRO A 314 -39.48 -38.59 7.67
CA PRO A 314 -39.49 -38.50 6.21
C PRO A 314 -40.87 -38.07 5.69
N THR A 315 -40.97 -37.31 4.57
CA THR A 315 -42.05 -37.51 3.58
C THR A 315 -41.91 -36.66 2.31
N SER A 316 -42.02 -37.39 1.18
CA SER A 316 -42.76 -37.08 -0.05
C SER A 316 -42.28 -36.04 -1.08
N PRO A 317 -42.39 -36.40 -2.39
CA PRO A 317 -42.08 -35.52 -3.51
C PRO A 317 -43.28 -34.61 -3.82
N ALA A 318 -43.07 -33.29 -3.76
CA ALA A 318 -44.06 -32.30 -4.15
C ALA A 318 -44.07 -32.10 -5.67
N SER A 319 -45.30 -32.10 -6.20
CA SER A 319 -45.67 -31.94 -7.60
C SER A 319 -45.16 -30.64 -8.22
N LEU A 320 -44.71 -30.75 -9.47
CA LEU A 320 -44.48 -29.64 -10.41
C LEU A 320 -45.76 -28.81 -10.59
N GLN A 321 -45.75 -27.58 -10.09
CA GLN A 321 -46.67 -26.53 -10.56
C GLN A 321 -46.00 -25.71 -11.67
N PRO A 322 -46.71 -25.40 -12.77
CA PRO A 322 -46.20 -24.54 -13.83
C PRO A 322 -46.16 -23.07 -13.37
N SER A 323 -44.99 -22.47 -13.48
CA SER A 323 -44.75 -21.06 -13.18
C SER A 323 -45.62 -20.12 -14.04
N PRO A 324 -46.20 -19.05 -13.47
CA PRO A 324 -46.94 -18.06 -14.23
C PRO A 324 -46.00 -17.30 -15.18
N ILE A 325 -46.42 -17.21 -16.44
CA ILE A 325 -45.74 -16.49 -17.51
C ILE A 325 -45.53 -15.04 -17.07
N ARG A 326 -44.26 -14.70 -16.84
CA ARG A 326 -43.82 -13.36 -16.44
C ARG A 326 -44.01 -12.42 -17.64
N PRO A 327 -44.82 -11.35 -17.55
CA PRO A 327 -45.01 -10.42 -18.65
C PRO A 327 -43.67 -9.79 -19.03
N THR A 328 -43.32 -9.90 -20.30
CA THR A 328 -42.10 -9.36 -20.90
C THR A 328 -42.19 -7.84 -20.83
N LEU A 329 -41.58 -7.23 -19.80
CA LEU A 329 -41.51 -5.78 -19.67
C LEU A 329 -40.75 -5.21 -20.88
N ALA A 330 -41.45 -4.40 -21.67
CA ALA A 330 -40.88 -3.68 -22.80
C ALA A 330 -39.65 -2.86 -22.36
N PRO A 331 -38.60 -2.78 -23.19
CA PRO A 331 -37.37 -2.08 -22.86
C PRO A 331 -37.68 -0.62 -22.54
N ARG A 332 -37.44 -0.24 -21.28
CA ARG A 332 -37.65 1.12 -20.77
C ARG A 332 -36.75 2.07 -21.55
N ARG A 333 -37.35 2.93 -22.38
CA ARG A 333 -36.63 3.94 -23.17
C ARG A 333 -35.71 4.74 -22.23
N PRO A 334 -34.42 4.90 -22.56
CA PRO A 334 -33.53 5.74 -21.76
C PRO A 334 -34.13 7.13 -21.66
N SER A 335 -34.11 7.72 -20.46
CA SER A 335 -34.59 9.09 -20.29
C SER A 335 -33.82 10.01 -21.23
N LEU A 336 -34.53 10.96 -21.84
CA LEU A 336 -33.99 11.92 -22.81
C LEU A 336 -32.67 12.56 -22.33
N GLU A 337 -32.57 12.83 -21.03
CA GLU A 337 -31.39 13.35 -20.35
C GLU A 337 -30.16 12.44 -20.47
N ARG A 338 -30.32 11.12 -20.31
CA ARG A 338 -29.20 10.17 -20.45
C ARG A 338 -28.74 10.07 -21.90
N ALA A 339 -29.66 10.13 -22.85
CA ALA A 339 -29.34 10.10 -24.28
C ALA A 339 -28.57 11.36 -24.69
N LEU A 340 -29.02 12.55 -24.27
CA LEU A 340 -28.33 13.83 -24.48
C LEU A 340 -26.94 13.84 -23.83
N ARG A 341 -26.81 13.34 -22.60
CA ARG A 341 -25.51 13.27 -21.91
C ARG A 341 -24.53 12.33 -22.62
N ALA A 342 -25.00 11.20 -23.13
CA ALA A 342 -24.18 10.26 -23.89
C ALA A 342 -23.72 10.84 -25.24
N GLU A 343 -24.58 11.58 -25.95
CA GLU A 343 -24.21 12.29 -27.17
C GLU A 343 -23.20 13.42 -26.91
N LEU A 344 -23.41 14.22 -25.86
CA LEU A 344 -22.48 15.28 -25.49
C LEU A 344 -21.08 14.74 -25.17
N VAL A 345 -20.99 13.63 -24.42
CA VAL A 345 -19.72 12.97 -24.11
C VAL A 345 -19.05 12.44 -25.38
N ARG A 346 -19.81 11.85 -26.31
CA ARG A 346 -19.28 11.38 -27.60
C ARG A 346 -18.78 12.54 -28.47
N ALA A 347 -19.52 13.63 -28.55
CA ALA A 347 -19.13 14.83 -29.28
C ALA A 347 -17.85 15.46 -28.71
N LEU A 348 -17.75 15.59 -27.37
CA LEU A 348 -16.56 16.11 -26.70
C LEU A 348 -15.33 15.21 -26.94
N ARG A 349 -15.51 13.89 -26.97
CA ARG A 349 -14.43 12.94 -27.25
C ARG A 349 -13.93 13.09 -28.69
N LYS A 350 -14.82 13.16 -29.67
CA LYS A 350 -14.46 13.42 -31.07
C LYS A 350 -13.74 14.77 -31.23
N LEU A 351 -14.21 15.81 -30.54
CA LEU A 351 -13.56 17.12 -30.56
C LEU A 351 -12.15 17.09 -29.96
N GLN A 352 -11.96 16.30 -28.89
CA GLN A 352 -10.66 16.11 -28.24
C GLN A 352 -9.67 15.30 -29.08
N GLU A 353 -10.16 14.33 -29.86
CA GLU A 353 -9.35 13.54 -30.79
C GLU A 353 -8.94 14.37 -32.02
N ASN A 354 -9.86 15.16 -32.58
CA ASN A 354 -9.59 15.92 -33.81
C ASN A 354 -8.86 17.26 -33.57
N GLU A 355 -9.13 17.94 -32.45
CA GLU A 355 -8.63 19.29 -32.19
C GLU A 355 -8.14 19.47 -30.74
N PRO A 356 -7.11 18.70 -30.30
CA PRO A 356 -6.67 18.68 -28.91
C PRO A 356 -6.24 20.06 -28.39
N GLU A 357 -5.64 20.89 -29.24
CA GLU A 357 -5.24 22.25 -28.87
C GLU A 357 -6.43 23.19 -28.64
N ARG A 358 -7.49 23.07 -29.46
CA ARG A 358 -8.69 23.90 -29.33
C ARG A 358 -9.45 23.54 -28.05
N VAL A 359 -9.53 22.25 -27.74
CA VAL A 359 -10.08 21.77 -26.45
C VAL A 359 -9.24 22.27 -25.27
N ALA A 360 -7.92 22.25 -25.37
CA ALA A 360 -7.03 22.78 -24.32
C ALA A 360 -7.17 24.31 -24.15
N ARG A 361 -7.31 25.07 -25.25
CA ARG A 361 -7.60 26.52 -25.22
C ARG A 361 -8.97 26.81 -24.61
N ALA A 362 -10.01 26.09 -25.01
CA ALA A 362 -11.36 26.24 -24.46
C ALA A 362 -11.41 25.91 -22.96
N ARG A 363 -10.76 24.82 -22.52
CA ARG A 363 -10.64 24.48 -21.09
C ARG A 363 -9.93 25.58 -20.31
N ARG A 364 -8.83 26.13 -20.83
CA ARG A 364 -8.11 27.26 -20.19
C ARG A 364 -8.97 28.52 -20.12
N ALA A 365 -9.75 28.82 -21.17
CA ALA A 365 -10.65 29.97 -21.20
C ALA A 365 -11.80 29.83 -20.19
N VAL A 366 -12.41 28.64 -20.08
CA VAL A 366 -13.46 28.35 -19.10
C VAL A 366 -12.90 28.43 -17.69
N VAL A 367 -11.78 27.74 -17.41
CA VAL A 367 -11.10 27.77 -16.11
C VAL A 367 -10.64 29.18 -15.72
N GLY A 368 -10.27 30.01 -16.70
CA GLY A 368 -9.89 31.41 -16.47
C GLY A 368 -11.07 32.33 -16.13
N ARG A 369 -12.29 31.99 -16.57
CA ARG A 369 -13.53 32.75 -16.30
C ARG A 369 -14.31 32.27 -15.07
N LEU A 370 -13.98 31.07 -14.56
CA LEU A 370 -14.58 30.51 -13.34
C LEU A 370 -14.50 31.45 -12.10
N PRO A 371 -13.40 32.19 -11.85
CA PRO A 371 -13.30 33.08 -10.70
C PRO A 371 -14.21 34.33 -10.76
N SER A 372 -14.76 34.68 -11.93
CA SER A 372 -15.55 35.90 -12.13
C SER A 372 -17.06 35.69 -12.13
N LEU A 373 -17.54 34.45 -11.90
CA LEU A 373 -18.97 34.16 -11.87
C LEU A 373 -19.51 34.27 -10.43
N PRO A 374 -20.51 35.12 -10.16
CA PRO A 374 -21.09 35.25 -8.82
C PRO A 374 -21.74 33.93 -8.39
N GLY A 375 -21.34 33.43 -7.22
CA GLY A 375 -21.85 32.19 -6.62
C GLY A 375 -21.10 30.90 -6.97
N MET A 376 -20.00 30.96 -7.75
CA MET A 376 -19.20 29.76 -8.03
C MET A 376 -18.22 29.43 -6.88
N PRO A 377 -18.00 28.14 -6.56
CA PRO A 377 -17.01 27.72 -5.57
C PRO A 377 -15.61 28.19 -5.96
N ASP A 378 -14.78 28.51 -4.97
CA ASP A 378 -13.36 28.85 -5.19
C ASP A 378 -12.70 27.85 -6.14
N ARG A 379 -11.80 28.34 -7.00
CA ARG A 379 -11.11 27.55 -8.01
C ARG A 379 -10.55 26.26 -7.42
N ARG A 380 -10.03 26.30 -6.19
CA ARG A 380 -9.54 25.13 -5.46
C ARG A 380 -10.63 24.09 -5.21
N ALA A 381 -11.82 24.50 -4.78
CA ALA A 381 -12.96 23.60 -4.57
C ALA A 381 -13.39 22.90 -5.87
N VAL A 382 -13.31 23.58 -7.01
CA VAL A 382 -13.59 22.95 -8.32
C VAL A 382 -12.48 21.98 -8.72
N PHE A 383 -11.20 22.34 -8.57
CA PHE A 383 -10.07 21.45 -8.89
C PHE A 383 -10.00 20.21 -7.99
N ASP A 384 -10.41 20.34 -6.72
CA ASP A 384 -10.58 19.22 -5.79
C ASP A 384 -11.79 18.36 -6.18
N TRP A 385 -12.91 18.98 -6.58
CA TRP A 385 -14.10 18.28 -7.05
C TRP A 385 -13.87 17.48 -8.35
N VAL A 386 -13.04 17.98 -9.28
CA VAL A 386 -12.68 17.24 -10.51
C VAL A 386 -11.47 16.31 -10.32
N GLY A 387 -10.91 16.19 -9.11
CA GLY A 387 -9.79 15.30 -8.81
C GLY A 387 -8.47 15.65 -9.49
N LEU A 388 -8.29 16.92 -9.89
CA LEU A 388 -7.08 17.43 -10.56
C LEU A 388 -6.14 18.21 -9.62
N GLY A 389 -6.51 18.40 -8.35
CA GLY A 389 -5.69 19.04 -7.32
C GLY A 389 -4.50 18.18 -6.87
N GLY A 390 -3.37 18.29 -7.57
CA GLY A 390 -2.21 17.45 -7.29
C GLY A 390 -0.86 17.96 -7.77
N VAL A 391 -0.61 19.27 -7.78
CA VAL A 391 0.75 19.83 -7.82
C VAL A 391 0.80 21.07 -6.91
N SER A 392 0.99 20.85 -5.61
CA SER A 392 1.50 21.90 -4.73
C SER A 392 3.02 21.96 -4.94
N GLY A 393 3.46 22.86 -5.83
CA GLY A 393 4.81 23.41 -5.79
C GLY A 393 4.73 24.70 -4.99
N GLY A 394 5.39 24.72 -3.83
CA GLY A 394 5.46 25.88 -2.95
C GLY A 394 6.16 27.05 -3.63
N ILE A 395 5.46 28.18 -3.69
CA ILE A 395 6.05 29.51 -3.67
C ILE A 395 5.31 30.21 -2.54
N ASP A 396 5.89 30.14 -1.35
CA ASP A 396 5.48 31.00 -0.23
C ASP A 396 5.90 32.43 -0.59
N ARG A 397 4.92 33.26 -0.97
CA ARG A 397 5.08 34.71 -0.91
C ARG A 397 4.84 35.13 0.53
N GLU A 398 5.88 35.70 1.15
CA GLU A 398 5.79 36.45 2.40
C GLU A 398 4.62 37.43 2.34
N GLN A 399 3.71 37.36 3.32
CA GLN A 399 2.78 38.43 3.62
C GLN A 399 3.50 39.48 4.47
N PRO A 400 3.43 40.77 4.12
CA PRO A 400 3.99 41.82 4.97
C PRO A 400 3.18 41.98 6.26
N ALA A 401 3.90 42.13 7.36
CA ALA A 401 3.38 42.38 8.69
C ALA A 401 2.44 43.60 8.70
N ARG A 402 1.19 43.40 9.12
CA ARG A 402 0.30 44.48 9.50
C ARG A 402 0.73 45.02 10.87
N VAL A 403 1.29 46.22 10.87
CA VAL A 403 1.36 47.12 12.02
C VAL A 403 -0.06 47.33 12.54
N ARG A 404 -0.33 46.94 13.79
CA ARG A 404 -1.48 47.45 14.55
C ARG A 404 -0.98 48.57 15.45
N ALA A 405 -1.47 49.77 15.18
CA ALA A 405 -1.56 50.85 16.15
C ALA A 405 -2.87 50.70 16.95
N TYR A 406 -2.88 51.34 18.11
CA TYR A 406 -3.82 51.30 19.24
C TYR A 406 -3.55 50.22 20.28
#